data_AF-A0A356BXM6-F1
#
_entry.id   AF-A0A356BXM6-F1
#
_cell.length_a   1.000
_cell.length_b   1.000
_cell.length_c   1.000
_cell.angle_alpha   90.00
_cell.angle_beta   90.00
_cell.angle_gamma   90.00
#
_symmetry.space_group_name_H-M   'P 1'
#
loop_
_entity.id
_entity.type
_entity.pdbx_description
1 polymer ?
#
loop_
_entity_poly.entity_id
_entity_poly.type
_entity_poly.pdbx_seq_one_letter_code
_entity_poly.pdbx_strand_id
1 'polypeptide(L)'
;MRRKVIRMTMAILLIGVMSLLSACGQSKPEEPVVDTVQSQEQPQKAEETFELHGDYAIDITDLGMALKFYLRIREDNTFVLSANRQFSDDRGSGTIGELDGTYLMIYSDSTPEHSKTATFERVGPNLIFRSTLPYGSANISFEKEDEENPEIVYYLMADKYVYEEYYDTYLGYQSVDGVKYDYVLDLGAGARYKLVSDYALGEGLPVYEEKGSFRVSGGNMLITPEGEEELMGSILEDGALELDVKPKNTVDRTKVLFRVATTAEHAGTWHAQNEAGVRALLDLDYFGGYTFTSSAEDGSYREEGTFEVTQGTITFTKEGQELSTTGTKEGYVLKASFDAQQWNFYDVAIQGQFSGGTMVNEAYAANMQLEADGTYTLEILDQEGDLVLVSEAGLFTITAGPMSYMITLNAEDAAVRVGDIWPTGLNMTFDISGTNYSFLLTK
;
A
#
# COMPACT_ATOMS: atom_id res chain seq x y z
N MET A 1 -33.95 22.67 -61.83
CA MET A 1 -33.53 23.27 -60.54
C MET A 1 -32.01 23.05 -60.42
N ARG A 2 -31.14 23.88 -61.01
CA ARG A 2 -30.63 25.23 -60.61
C ARG A 2 -29.95 25.18 -59.22
N ARG A 3 -28.64 25.42 -59.01
CA ARG A 3 -27.49 26.01 -59.76
C ARG A 3 -26.18 25.52 -59.08
N LYS A 4 -25.21 24.93 -59.81
CA LYS A 4 -23.94 25.54 -60.35
C LYS A 4 -22.96 26.02 -59.25
N VAL A 5 -21.78 25.42 -58.99
CA VAL A 5 -20.52 25.37 -59.78
C VAL A 5 -20.20 26.71 -60.47
N ILE A 6 -19.15 27.43 -60.02
CA ILE A 6 -18.44 28.62 -60.61
C ILE A 6 -17.58 29.21 -59.45
N ARG A 7 -16.23 29.36 -59.45
CA ARG A 7 -15.29 29.82 -60.49
C ARG A 7 -13.90 29.17 -60.41
N MET A 8 -13.46 28.74 -61.58
CA MET A 8 -12.09 28.51 -62.05
C MET A 8 -11.37 29.85 -62.33
N THR A 9 -10.06 29.89 -62.05
CA THR A 9 -8.92 30.37 -62.87
C THR A 9 -9.05 31.54 -63.87
N MET A 10 -8.16 32.53 -63.73
CA MET A 10 -7.36 33.24 -64.77
C MET A 10 -6.47 34.27 -64.03
N ALA A 11 -5.13 34.17 -63.92
CA ALA A 11 -4.08 34.14 -64.93
C ALA A 11 -4.21 35.26 -65.97
N ILE A 12 -3.27 36.23 -65.97
CA ILE A 12 -2.38 36.59 -67.11
C ILE A 12 -1.85 38.04 -67.05
N LEU A 13 -0.50 38.13 -67.20
CA LEU A 13 0.36 39.20 -67.74
C LEU A 13 0.37 40.57 -67.01
N LEU A 14 1.50 41.27 -66.86
CA LEU A 14 2.28 41.82 -67.98
C LEU A 14 3.62 42.42 -67.45
N ILE A 15 4.74 42.04 -68.11
CA ILE A 15 5.90 42.87 -68.56
C ILE A 15 6.68 43.65 -67.46
N GLY A 16 7.99 43.50 -67.23
CA GLY A 16 9.11 43.11 -68.09
C GLY A 16 9.95 44.34 -68.48
N VAL A 17 11.06 44.63 -67.79
CA VAL A 17 12.14 45.52 -68.28
C VAL A 17 13.51 45.04 -67.73
N MET A 18 14.32 44.50 -68.64
CA MET A 18 15.81 44.43 -68.61
C MET A 18 16.39 45.83 -68.27
N SER A 19 17.55 46.05 -67.65
CA SER A 19 18.90 45.63 -68.02
C SER A 19 19.91 46.40 -67.13
N LEU A 20 21.18 45.96 -67.17
CA LEU A 20 22.46 46.60 -66.75
C LEU A 20 23.05 46.02 -65.44
N LEU A 21 23.90 44.99 -65.52
CA LEU A 21 25.36 45.00 -65.80
C LEU A 21 26.24 45.57 -64.67
N SER A 22 27.01 44.64 -64.09
CA SER A 22 28.43 44.75 -63.75
C SER A 22 28.86 45.31 -62.38
N ALA A 23 29.43 44.36 -61.64
CA ALA A 23 30.73 44.41 -60.96
C ALA A 23 30.78 44.77 -59.46
N CYS A 24 30.99 43.69 -58.69
CA CYS A 24 31.95 43.54 -57.59
C CYS A 24 31.74 44.32 -56.29
N GLY A 25 31.45 43.56 -55.22
CA GLY A 25 31.79 43.96 -53.86
C GLY A 25 30.92 43.26 -52.81
N GLN A 26 31.34 42.09 -52.35
CA GLN A 26 30.98 41.53 -51.03
C GLN A 26 31.22 42.63 -49.97
N SER A 27 30.42 42.84 -48.92
CA SER A 27 29.64 41.94 -48.08
C SER A 27 28.74 42.75 -47.12
N LYS A 28 27.72 42.06 -46.58
CA LYS A 28 26.78 42.40 -45.49
C LYS A 28 25.47 43.10 -45.90
N PRO A 29 24.33 42.41 -45.80
CA PRO A 29 23.02 43.05 -45.80
C PRO A 29 22.59 43.39 -44.37
N GLU A 30 22.29 44.67 -44.13
CA GLU A 30 21.38 45.09 -43.08
C GLU A 30 19.94 45.08 -43.63
N GLU A 31 19.12 44.28 -42.96
CA GLU A 31 17.66 44.25 -42.80
C GLU A 31 16.71 44.57 -43.98
N PRO A 32 15.64 43.76 -44.07
CA PRO A 32 14.36 44.39 -43.75
C PRO A 32 13.44 43.55 -42.84
N VAL A 33 12.88 44.25 -41.86
CA VAL A 33 11.52 44.12 -41.29
C VAL A 33 11.03 42.70 -41.01
N VAL A 34 11.18 42.34 -39.74
CA VAL A 34 10.65 41.14 -39.09
C VAL A 34 9.14 41.30 -38.88
N ASP A 35 8.35 40.40 -39.46
CA ASP A 35 6.98 40.10 -39.03
C ASP A 35 7.02 38.71 -38.37
N THR A 36 7.44 38.66 -37.11
CA THR A 36 7.55 37.42 -36.32
C THR A 36 6.17 37.04 -35.80
N VAL A 37 5.53 36.08 -36.45
CA VAL A 37 4.59 35.17 -35.78
C VAL A 37 5.45 34.06 -35.16
N GLN A 38 5.82 34.22 -33.90
CA GLN A 38 6.40 33.14 -33.11
C GLN A 38 5.28 32.15 -32.78
N SER A 39 5.20 31.06 -33.53
CA SER A 39 4.59 29.83 -33.04
C SER A 39 5.47 29.30 -31.93
N GLN A 40 5.08 29.52 -30.68
CA GLN A 40 5.66 28.84 -29.54
C GLN A 40 5.33 27.35 -29.69
N GLU A 41 6.34 26.54 -30.02
CA GLU A 41 6.29 25.10 -29.78
C GLU A 41 6.10 24.92 -28.27
N GLN A 42 4.92 24.43 -27.88
CA GLN A 42 4.73 23.89 -26.53
C GLN A 42 5.76 22.77 -26.33
N PRO A 43 6.46 22.72 -25.18
CA PRO A 43 7.32 21.60 -24.87
C PRO A 43 6.47 20.33 -24.85
N GLN A 44 6.74 19.46 -25.80
CA GLN A 44 6.17 18.12 -25.88
C GLN A 44 6.55 17.40 -24.58
N LYS A 45 5.53 17.08 -23.75
CA LYS A 45 5.69 16.30 -22.52
C LYS A 45 6.45 15.02 -22.91
N ALA A 46 7.69 14.86 -22.45
CA ALA A 46 8.46 13.67 -22.74
C ALA A 46 7.76 12.49 -22.06
N GLU A 47 7.05 11.67 -22.83
CA GLU A 47 6.52 10.40 -22.33
C GLU A 47 7.70 9.51 -21.96
N GLU A 48 7.80 9.19 -20.68
CA GLU A 48 8.86 8.34 -20.16
C GLU A 48 8.65 6.91 -20.67
N THR A 49 9.58 6.43 -21.50
CA THR A 49 9.53 5.08 -22.06
C THR A 49 10.31 4.11 -21.19
N PHE A 50 9.61 3.30 -20.39
CA PHE A 50 10.18 2.14 -19.71
C PHE A 50 10.53 1.01 -20.71
N GLU A 51 11.45 0.12 -20.37
CA GLU A 51 11.70 -1.09 -21.16
C GLU A 51 10.71 -2.21 -20.77
N LEU A 52 10.52 -3.22 -21.63
CA LEU A 52 9.67 -4.38 -21.29
C LEU A 52 10.36 -5.35 -20.32
N HIS A 53 11.68 -5.47 -20.39
CA HIS A 53 12.40 -6.36 -19.49
C HIS A 53 12.48 -5.75 -18.09
N GLY A 54 12.50 -6.60 -17.07
CA GLY A 54 12.48 -6.24 -15.66
C GLY A 54 11.69 -7.23 -14.81
N ASP A 55 11.60 -6.90 -13.53
CA ASP A 55 10.82 -7.67 -12.57
C ASP A 55 9.47 -6.98 -12.33
N TYR A 56 8.45 -7.77 -12.06
CA TYR A 56 7.09 -7.33 -11.84
C TYR A 56 6.46 -8.06 -10.66
N ALA A 57 5.60 -7.38 -9.92
CA ALA A 57 4.70 -7.95 -8.94
C ALA A 57 3.31 -8.16 -9.55
N ILE A 58 2.66 -9.27 -9.23
CA ILE A 58 1.27 -9.53 -9.59
C ILE A 58 0.54 -9.85 -8.30
N ASP A 59 -0.39 -8.98 -7.92
CA ASP A 59 -1.27 -9.15 -6.78
C ASP A 59 -2.68 -9.43 -7.31
N ILE A 60 -3.29 -10.52 -6.86
CA ILE A 60 -4.61 -10.95 -7.32
C ILE A 60 -5.67 -10.91 -6.22
N THR A 61 -5.40 -10.15 -5.15
CA THR A 61 -6.33 -9.96 -4.03
C THR A 61 -7.67 -9.43 -4.54
N ASP A 62 -7.65 -8.41 -5.41
CA ASP A 62 -8.85 -7.82 -6.02
C ASP A 62 -9.57 -8.77 -6.99
N LEU A 63 -8.90 -9.85 -7.44
CA LEU A 63 -9.50 -10.91 -8.24
C LEU A 63 -10.08 -12.05 -7.37
N GLY A 64 -10.13 -11.86 -6.05
CA GLY A 64 -10.75 -12.78 -5.09
C GLY A 64 -9.80 -13.82 -4.48
N MET A 65 -8.48 -13.67 -4.63
CA MET A 65 -7.49 -14.55 -4.01
C MET A 65 -6.37 -13.73 -3.37
N ALA A 66 -6.19 -13.83 -2.05
CA ALA A 66 -5.07 -13.18 -1.36
C ALA A 66 -3.74 -13.86 -1.70
N LEU A 67 -3.20 -13.58 -2.89
CA LEU A 67 -1.97 -14.15 -3.42
C LEU A 67 -1.19 -13.07 -4.18
N LYS A 68 0.10 -13.00 -3.88
CA LYS A 68 1.07 -12.18 -4.62
C LYS A 68 2.18 -13.07 -5.16
N PHE A 69 2.51 -12.90 -6.43
CA PHE A 69 3.59 -13.62 -7.11
C PHE A 69 4.32 -12.69 -8.08
N TYR A 70 5.34 -13.19 -8.77
CA TYR A 70 6.30 -12.36 -9.48
C TYR A 70 6.54 -12.86 -10.90
N LEU A 71 6.76 -11.92 -11.82
CA LEU A 71 7.13 -12.16 -13.20
C LEU A 71 8.48 -11.48 -13.46
N ARG A 72 9.44 -12.20 -14.04
CA ARG A 72 10.68 -11.64 -14.58
C ARG A 72 10.67 -11.79 -16.07
N ILE A 73 10.86 -10.68 -16.78
CA ILE A 73 11.12 -10.65 -18.23
C ILE A 73 12.58 -10.27 -18.43
N ARG A 74 13.34 -11.10 -19.13
CA ARG A 74 14.74 -10.86 -19.45
C ARG A 74 14.89 -10.09 -20.77
N GLU A 75 16.06 -9.53 -21.00
CA GLU A 75 16.38 -8.77 -22.23
C GLU A 75 16.22 -9.61 -23.51
N ASP A 76 16.36 -10.93 -23.43
CA ASP A 76 16.15 -11.86 -24.55
C ASP A 76 14.67 -12.24 -24.76
N ASN A 77 13.74 -11.53 -24.11
CA ASN A 77 12.31 -11.79 -24.08
C ASN A 77 11.92 -13.16 -23.51
N THR A 78 12.81 -13.83 -22.77
CA THR A 78 12.39 -14.97 -21.94
C THR A 78 11.72 -14.49 -20.67
N PHE A 79 10.75 -15.26 -20.16
CA PHE A 79 10.07 -14.95 -18.91
C PHE A 79 10.08 -16.10 -17.92
N VAL A 80 9.94 -15.78 -16.63
CA VAL A 80 9.68 -16.73 -15.54
C VAL A 80 8.67 -16.14 -14.58
N LEU A 81 7.63 -16.92 -14.25
CA LEU A 81 6.71 -16.69 -13.16
C LEU A 81 7.20 -17.44 -11.92
N SER A 82 7.13 -16.80 -10.75
CA SER A 82 7.57 -17.40 -9.50
C SER A 82 6.76 -16.94 -8.31
N ALA A 83 6.68 -17.80 -7.28
CA ALA A 83 6.08 -17.46 -6.01
C ALA A 83 6.94 -16.48 -5.17
N ASN A 84 8.21 -16.25 -5.53
CA ASN A 84 9.12 -15.38 -4.79
C ASN A 84 10.00 -14.49 -5.70
N ARG A 85 10.55 -13.40 -5.14
CA ARG A 85 11.40 -12.43 -5.86
C ARG A 85 12.78 -12.95 -6.21
N GLN A 86 13.21 -14.07 -5.64
CA GLN A 86 14.47 -14.74 -5.98
C GLN A 86 14.34 -15.59 -7.25
N PHE A 87 13.11 -15.82 -7.73
CA PHE A 87 12.78 -16.66 -8.88
C PHE A 87 13.33 -18.09 -8.74
N SER A 88 13.31 -18.61 -7.51
CA SER A 88 13.80 -19.95 -7.19
C SER A 88 12.73 -21.04 -7.33
N ASP A 89 11.46 -20.65 -7.45
CA ASP A 89 10.30 -21.53 -7.58
C ASP A 89 9.60 -21.25 -8.92
N ASP A 90 9.91 -22.02 -9.97
CA ASP A 90 9.35 -21.81 -11.31
C ASP A 90 7.88 -22.27 -11.34
N ARG A 91 7.00 -21.32 -11.64
CA ARG A 91 5.55 -21.51 -11.82
C ARG A 91 5.12 -21.31 -13.26
N GLY A 92 6.06 -21.15 -14.19
CA GLY A 92 5.79 -21.03 -15.60
C GLY A 92 6.88 -20.20 -16.27
N SER A 93 7.47 -20.74 -17.32
CA SER A 93 8.56 -20.07 -18.04
C SER A 93 8.39 -20.23 -19.55
N GLY A 94 8.90 -19.26 -20.31
CA GLY A 94 8.65 -19.21 -21.74
C GLY A 94 9.30 -18.02 -22.44
N THR A 95 8.72 -17.64 -23.57
CA THR A 95 9.16 -16.51 -24.40
C THR A 95 8.03 -15.55 -24.67
N ILE A 96 8.37 -14.30 -24.95
CA ILE A 96 7.42 -13.25 -25.29
C ILE A 96 7.59 -12.86 -26.76
N GLY A 97 6.50 -12.92 -27.51
CA GLY A 97 6.36 -12.31 -28.82
C GLY A 97 5.58 -11.00 -28.74
N GLU A 98 5.73 -10.16 -29.76
CA GLU A 98 4.99 -8.90 -29.91
C GLU A 98 4.36 -8.84 -31.31
N LEU A 99 3.10 -8.40 -31.37
CA LEU A 99 2.41 -8.09 -32.61
C LEU A 99 1.53 -6.86 -32.40
N ASP A 100 1.78 -5.79 -33.16
CA ASP A 100 0.97 -4.56 -33.17
C ASP A 100 0.69 -3.95 -31.78
N GLY A 101 1.68 -3.99 -30.87
CA GLY A 101 1.58 -3.46 -29.51
C GLY A 101 0.88 -4.40 -28.51
N THR A 102 0.43 -5.57 -28.94
CA THR A 102 -0.02 -6.67 -28.08
C THR A 102 1.11 -7.68 -27.89
N TYR A 103 1.40 -8.01 -26.64
CA TYR A 103 2.39 -9.01 -26.30
C TYR A 103 1.75 -10.36 -26.06
N LEU A 104 2.44 -11.43 -26.47
CA LEU A 104 2.02 -12.82 -26.31
C LEU A 104 3.09 -13.59 -25.55
N MET A 105 2.75 -14.04 -24.34
CA MET A 105 3.51 -15.02 -23.58
C MET A 105 3.24 -16.40 -24.13
N ILE A 106 4.30 -17.11 -24.51
CA ILE A 106 4.26 -18.49 -25.00
C ILE A 106 5.06 -19.35 -24.02
N TYR A 107 4.39 -20.25 -23.31
CA TYR A 107 5.02 -21.11 -22.31
C TYR A 107 5.84 -22.21 -22.97
N SER A 108 6.96 -22.60 -22.36
CA SER A 108 7.89 -23.59 -22.91
C SER A 108 7.28 -24.98 -23.03
N ASP A 109 6.26 -25.30 -22.21
CA ASP A 109 5.49 -26.55 -22.23
C ASP A 109 4.25 -26.48 -23.14
N SER A 110 4.02 -25.36 -23.86
CA SER A 110 2.90 -25.20 -24.79
C SER A 110 3.05 -26.12 -26.02
N THR A 111 1.98 -26.80 -26.41
CA THR A 111 1.92 -27.63 -27.63
C THR A 111 0.77 -27.21 -28.55
N PRO A 112 0.74 -27.64 -29.83
CA PRO A 112 -0.41 -27.38 -30.71
C PRO A 112 -1.74 -27.92 -30.18
N GLU A 113 -1.72 -29.03 -29.45
CA GLU A 113 -2.90 -29.68 -28.85
C GLU A 113 -3.29 -29.04 -27.51
N HIS A 114 -2.34 -28.47 -26.79
CA HIS A 114 -2.50 -27.82 -25.49
C HIS A 114 -1.78 -26.47 -25.49
N SER A 115 -2.37 -25.50 -26.18
CA SER A 115 -1.82 -24.14 -26.23
C SER A 115 -1.88 -23.50 -24.85
N LYS A 116 -0.73 -23.11 -24.32
CA LYS A 116 -0.58 -22.41 -23.05
C LYS A 116 0.05 -21.05 -23.34
N THR A 117 -0.81 -20.04 -23.41
CA THR A 117 -0.42 -18.67 -23.76
C THR A 117 -1.16 -17.65 -22.90
N ALA A 118 -0.61 -16.45 -22.79
CA ALA A 118 -1.30 -15.31 -22.20
C ALA A 118 -0.99 -14.05 -23.01
N THR A 119 -1.95 -13.15 -23.18
CA THR A 119 -1.75 -11.86 -23.85
C THR A 119 -1.78 -10.73 -22.83
N PHE A 120 -0.98 -9.70 -23.09
CA PHE A 120 -1.01 -8.47 -22.31
C PHE A 120 -0.70 -7.26 -23.19
N GLU A 121 -1.11 -6.10 -22.70
CA GLU A 121 -0.75 -4.79 -23.25
C GLU A 121 0.09 -4.04 -22.21
N ARG A 122 0.86 -3.08 -22.67
CA ARG A 122 1.66 -2.24 -21.78
C ARG A 122 0.92 -0.94 -21.48
N VAL A 123 0.88 -0.57 -20.20
CA VAL A 123 0.31 0.70 -19.72
C VAL A 123 1.32 1.36 -18.78
N GLY A 124 2.01 2.39 -19.28
CA GLY A 124 3.12 3.01 -18.57
C GLY A 124 4.26 2.01 -18.32
N PRO A 125 4.70 1.79 -17.06
CA PRO A 125 5.65 0.74 -16.72
C PRO A 125 5.01 -0.66 -16.62
N ASN A 126 3.68 -0.76 -16.51
CA ASN A 126 2.96 -1.96 -16.10
C ASN A 126 2.42 -2.76 -17.28
N LEU A 127 2.02 -4.00 -17.00
CA LEU A 127 1.40 -4.90 -17.96
C LEU A 127 -0.05 -5.15 -17.53
N ILE A 128 -1.00 -4.98 -18.43
CA ILE A 128 -2.40 -5.35 -18.22
C ILE A 128 -2.73 -6.59 -19.05
N PHE A 129 -3.15 -7.66 -18.39
CA PHE A 129 -3.48 -8.90 -19.08
C PHE A 129 -4.83 -8.81 -19.78
N ARG A 130 -4.90 -9.38 -20.99
CA ARG A 130 -6.09 -9.43 -21.84
C ARG A 130 -6.60 -10.86 -22.07
N SER A 131 -5.95 -11.83 -21.42
CA SER A 131 -6.38 -13.22 -21.39
C SER A 131 -5.96 -13.87 -20.08
N THR A 132 -6.57 -15.01 -19.76
CA THR A 132 -6.21 -15.85 -18.61
C THR A 132 -4.70 -16.09 -18.55
N LEU A 133 -4.14 -16.04 -17.34
CA LEU A 133 -2.73 -16.27 -17.09
C LEU A 133 -2.51 -17.68 -16.51
N PRO A 134 -1.84 -18.59 -17.24
CA PRO A 134 -1.43 -19.87 -16.69
C PRO A 134 -0.38 -19.69 -15.57
N TYR A 135 -0.60 -20.26 -14.39
CA TYR A 135 0.33 -20.17 -13.25
C TYR A 135 0.43 -21.51 -12.53
N GLY A 136 1.53 -22.22 -12.72
CA GLY A 136 1.74 -23.59 -12.29
C GLY A 136 0.70 -24.51 -12.94
N SER A 137 -0.13 -25.13 -12.11
CA SER A 137 -1.30 -25.91 -12.52
C SER A 137 -2.61 -25.13 -12.54
N ALA A 138 -2.59 -23.85 -12.14
CA ALA A 138 -3.76 -22.99 -12.08
C ALA A 138 -3.88 -22.11 -13.33
N ASN A 139 -5.07 -21.56 -13.54
CA ASN A 139 -5.37 -20.58 -14.57
C ASN A 139 -6.03 -19.38 -13.89
N ILE A 140 -5.37 -18.24 -13.90
CA ILE A 140 -5.81 -17.03 -13.22
C ILE A 140 -6.66 -16.22 -14.20
N SER A 141 -7.91 -15.96 -13.84
CA SER A 141 -8.79 -15.05 -14.59
C SER A 141 -8.15 -13.67 -14.69
N PHE A 142 -8.32 -13.00 -15.83
CA PHE A 142 -7.68 -11.72 -16.08
C PHE A 142 -8.56 -10.51 -15.74
N GLU A 143 -9.82 -10.76 -15.38
CA GLU A 143 -10.74 -9.74 -14.92
C GLU A 143 -11.73 -10.32 -13.89
N LYS A 144 -12.25 -9.46 -13.02
CA LYS A 144 -13.33 -9.75 -12.09
C LYS A 144 -14.17 -8.49 -11.89
N GLU A 145 -15.49 -8.61 -12.01
CA GLU A 145 -16.43 -7.55 -11.61
C GLU A 145 -16.53 -7.49 -10.08
N ASP A 146 -16.54 -6.29 -9.52
CA ASP A 146 -16.74 -6.09 -8.09
C ASP A 146 -18.15 -6.53 -7.66
N GLU A 147 -18.23 -7.26 -6.55
CA GLU A 147 -19.48 -7.88 -6.08
C GLU A 147 -20.45 -6.86 -5.48
N GLU A 148 -19.93 -5.76 -4.93
CA GLU A 148 -20.71 -4.70 -4.30
C GLU A 148 -21.00 -3.55 -5.28
N ASN A 149 -20.11 -3.31 -6.24
CA ASN A 149 -20.26 -2.29 -7.27
C ASN A 149 -19.92 -2.80 -8.69
N PRO A 150 -20.89 -3.35 -9.43
CA PRO A 150 -20.66 -3.93 -10.77
C PRO A 150 -20.12 -2.97 -11.84
N GLU A 151 -20.05 -1.66 -11.60
CA GLU A 151 -19.39 -0.71 -12.50
C GLU A 151 -17.85 -0.77 -12.41
N ILE A 152 -17.31 -1.41 -11.37
CA ILE A 152 -15.89 -1.59 -11.16
C ILE A 152 -15.49 -2.96 -11.70
N VAL A 153 -14.54 -2.96 -12.64
CA VAL A 153 -13.90 -4.17 -13.18
C VAL A 153 -12.43 -4.15 -12.80
N TYR A 154 -12.03 -5.12 -11.98
CA TYR A 154 -10.63 -5.34 -11.67
C TYR A 154 -9.97 -6.11 -12.81
N TYR A 155 -8.77 -5.70 -13.20
CA TYR A 155 -7.97 -6.37 -14.22
C TYR A 155 -6.71 -6.95 -13.60
N LEU A 156 -6.28 -8.10 -14.10
CA LEU A 156 -5.00 -8.70 -13.76
C LEU A 156 -3.88 -7.81 -14.30
N MET A 157 -3.04 -7.32 -13.40
CA MET A 157 -1.91 -6.45 -13.72
C MET A 157 -0.60 -7.03 -13.21
N ALA A 158 0.46 -6.81 -13.97
CA ALA A 158 1.83 -6.95 -13.50
C ALA A 158 2.44 -5.56 -13.33
N ASP A 159 2.70 -5.20 -12.09
CA ASP A 159 3.24 -3.91 -11.68
C ASP A 159 4.77 -3.97 -11.67
N LYS A 160 5.42 -3.18 -12.52
CA LYS A 160 6.88 -3.23 -12.68
C LYS A 160 7.60 -2.65 -11.48
N TYR A 161 8.71 -3.25 -11.07
CA TYR A 161 9.62 -2.62 -10.12
C TYR A 161 10.40 -1.49 -10.80
N VAL A 162 10.06 -0.24 -10.48
CA VAL A 162 10.70 1.00 -10.94
C VAL A 162 10.70 2.01 -9.79
N TYR A 163 11.76 2.79 -9.60
CA TYR A 163 11.87 3.73 -8.45
C TYR A 163 11.82 3.03 -7.08
N GLU A 164 12.34 1.79 -6.99
CA GLU A 164 12.29 0.99 -5.76
C GLU A 164 12.92 1.67 -4.55
N GLU A 165 13.88 2.57 -4.77
CA GLU A 165 14.53 3.34 -3.72
C GLU A 165 13.59 4.32 -2.99
N TYR A 166 12.41 4.58 -3.54
CA TYR A 166 11.38 5.42 -2.92
C TYR A 166 10.17 4.62 -2.40
N TYR A 167 10.18 3.29 -2.54
CA TYR A 167 9.07 2.48 -2.06
C TYR A 167 9.04 2.48 -0.55
N ASP A 168 8.01 3.09 0.01
CA ASP A 168 7.80 3.16 1.45
C ASP A 168 6.39 3.66 1.75
N THR A 169 6.04 3.60 3.03
CA THR A 169 4.91 4.33 3.60
C THR A 169 5.45 5.64 4.17
N TYR A 170 4.95 6.74 3.63
CA TYR A 170 5.28 8.08 4.08
C TYR A 170 4.10 8.68 4.82
N LEU A 171 4.41 9.53 5.79
CA LEU A 171 3.40 10.24 6.56
C LEU A 171 3.57 11.74 6.47
N GLY A 172 2.44 12.41 6.31
CA GLY A 172 2.34 13.86 6.24
C GLY A 172 1.32 14.37 7.23
N TYR A 173 1.52 15.60 7.71
CA TYR A 173 0.65 16.24 8.69
C TYR A 173 0.41 17.67 8.27
N GLN A 174 -0.82 18.14 8.46
CA GLN A 174 -1.17 19.51 8.11
C GLN A 174 -2.27 20.05 9.01
N SER A 175 -2.30 21.37 9.15
CA SER A 175 -3.51 22.05 9.62
C SER A 175 -4.02 23.02 8.56
N VAL A 176 -5.30 22.87 8.21
CA VAL A 176 -6.03 23.74 7.28
C VAL A 176 -7.21 24.33 8.01
N ASP A 177 -7.27 25.66 8.11
CA ASP A 177 -8.32 26.41 8.83
C ASP A 177 -8.57 25.94 10.28
N GLY A 178 -7.51 25.50 10.97
CA GLY A 178 -7.58 25.02 12.36
C GLY A 178 -8.03 23.57 12.51
N VAL A 179 -8.35 22.88 11.41
CA VAL A 179 -8.57 21.43 11.38
C VAL A 179 -7.23 20.74 11.13
N LYS A 180 -6.93 19.65 11.82
CA LYS A 180 -5.70 18.87 11.64
C LYS A 180 -5.99 17.61 10.81
N TYR A 181 -5.09 17.33 9.88
CA TYR A 181 -5.15 16.20 8.97
C TYR A 181 -3.85 15.41 9.04
N ASP A 182 -4.00 14.10 9.05
CA ASP A 182 -2.92 13.13 8.96
C ASP A 182 -3.04 12.43 7.62
N TYR A 183 -1.90 12.19 6.98
CA TYR A 183 -1.84 11.61 5.64
C TYR A 183 -0.96 10.38 5.64
N VAL A 184 -1.41 9.33 4.98
CA VAL A 184 -0.64 8.11 4.67
C VAL A 184 -0.46 8.04 3.17
N LEU A 185 0.79 8.06 2.71
CA LEU A 185 1.16 7.92 1.31
C LEU A 185 1.97 6.63 1.14
N ASP A 186 1.40 5.66 0.45
CA ASP A 186 2.10 4.44 0.05
C ASP A 186 2.62 4.60 -1.37
N LEU A 187 3.94 4.46 -1.55
CA LEU A 187 4.58 4.37 -2.86
C LEU A 187 5.03 2.93 -3.09
N GLY A 188 4.68 2.35 -4.24
CA GLY A 188 4.99 0.95 -4.49
C GLY A 188 5.15 0.57 -5.96
N ALA A 189 5.09 -0.75 -6.19
CA ALA A 189 5.26 -1.37 -7.49
C ALA A 189 4.37 -0.73 -8.56
N GLY A 190 4.91 -0.70 -9.77
CA GLY A 190 4.25 -0.18 -10.95
C GLY A 190 4.17 1.33 -11.00
N ALA A 191 5.02 2.01 -10.23
CA ALA A 191 5.00 3.45 -10.05
C ALA A 191 3.60 3.95 -9.63
N ARG A 192 2.94 3.19 -8.75
CA ARG A 192 1.59 3.49 -8.24
C ARG A 192 1.69 4.05 -6.83
N TYR A 193 0.79 4.97 -6.51
CA TYR A 193 0.62 5.44 -5.14
C TYR A 193 -0.82 5.31 -4.66
N LYS A 194 -0.96 5.18 -3.34
CA LYS A 194 -2.21 5.39 -2.61
C LYS A 194 -1.97 6.46 -1.56
N LEU A 195 -2.84 7.45 -1.52
CA LEU A 195 -2.88 8.47 -0.48
C LEU A 195 -4.19 8.33 0.30
N VAL A 196 -4.10 8.36 1.61
CA VAL A 196 -5.23 8.44 2.52
C VAL A 196 -5.08 9.69 3.37
N SER A 197 -6.15 10.44 3.58
CA SER A 197 -6.21 11.53 4.55
C SER A 197 -7.29 11.23 5.60
N ASP A 198 -6.93 11.44 6.86
CA ASP A 198 -7.83 11.34 8.01
C ASP A 198 -7.72 12.58 8.89
N TYR A 199 -8.69 12.78 9.79
CA TYR A 199 -8.55 13.73 10.88
C TYR A 199 -7.55 13.19 11.91
N ALA A 200 -6.69 14.05 12.44
CA ALA A 200 -5.68 13.68 13.45
C ALA A 200 -6.22 13.16 14.80
N LEU A 201 -7.55 13.09 14.96
CA LEU A 201 -8.27 12.59 16.14
C LEU A 201 -9.32 11.54 15.74
N GLY A 202 -9.29 11.05 14.50
CA GLY A 202 -10.32 10.20 13.93
C GLY A 202 -10.12 8.73 14.26
N GLU A 203 -11.04 8.15 15.02
CA GLU A 203 -11.40 6.74 14.89
C GLU A 203 -12.55 6.69 13.86
N GLY A 204 -12.27 6.36 12.60
CA GLY A 204 -13.28 6.39 11.55
C GLY A 204 -12.79 6.01 10.15
N LEU A 205 -13.68 6.13 9.17
CA LEU A 205 -13.34 6.00 7.75
C LEU A 205 -12.55 7.23 7.29
N PRO A 206 -11.60 7.07 6.35
CA PRO A 206 -10.82 8.18 5.84
C PRO A 206 -11.71 9.26 5.22
N VAL A 207 -11.32 10.52 5.42
CA VAL A 207 -12.07 11.66 4.86
C VAL A 207 -11.78 11.86 3.37
N TYR A 208 -10.69 11.28 2.89
CA TYR A 208 -10.27 11.30 1.51
C TYR A 208 -9.33 10.14 1.19
N GLU A 209 -9.54 9.55 0.03
CA GLU A 209 -8.59 8.62 -0.58
C GLU A 209 -8.30 9.08 -2.00
N GLU A 210 -7.05 8.93 -2.41
CA GLU A 210 -6.57 9.21 -3.76
C GLU A 210 -5.66 8.07 -4.20
N LYS A 211 -5.78 7.67 -5.46
CA LYS A 211 -4.86 6.75 -6.12
C LYS A 211 -4.32 7.41 -7.37
N GLY A 212 -3.15 6.98 -7.81
CA GLY A 212 -2.56 7.48 -9.04
C GLY A 212 -1.23 6.82 -9.35
N SER A 213 -0.48 7.46 -10.23
CA SER A 213 0.89 7.08 -10.55
C SER A 213 1.89 8.13 -10.10
N PHE A 214 3.15 7.73 -9.92
CA PHE A 214 4.25 8.64 -9.64
C PHE A 214 5.42 8.36 -10.57
N ARG A 215 6.31 9.34 -10.72
CA ARG A 215 7.61 9.17 -11.37
C ARG A 215 8.63 10.10 -10.75
N VAL A 216 9.91 9.75 -10.89
CA VAL A 216 11.02 10.53 -10.36
C VAL A 216 11.87 11.07 -11.50
N SER A 217 12.05 12.39 -11.56
CA SER A 217 12.83 13.02 -12.62
C SER A 217 13.55 14.27 -12.12
N GLY A 218 14.87 14.30 -12.29
CA GLY A 218 15.69 15.48 -11.96
C GLY A 218 15.59 15.93 -10.49
N GLY A 219 15.49 14.99 -9.55
CA GLY A 219 15.33 15.28 -8.11
C GLY A 219 13.92 15.71 -7.70
N ASN A 220 12.96 15.64 -8.61
CA ASN A 220 11.55 15.92 -8.33
C ASN A 220 10.75 14.62 -8.33
N MET A 221 9.76 14.55 -7.44
CA MET A 221 8.72 13.55 -7.49
C MET A 221 7.50 14.15 -8.18
N LEU A 222 7.04 13.51 -9.25
CA LEU A 222 5.83 13.92 -9.95
C LEU A 222 4.74 12.89 -9.68
N ILE A 223 3.58 13.34 -9.20
CA ILE A 223 2.41 12.50 -8.97
C ILE A 223 1.33 12.84 -9.99
N THR A 224 0.65 11.84 -10.51
CA THR A 224 -0.52 12.01 -11.39
C THR A 224 -1.70 11.31 -10.75
N PRO A 225 -2.55 12.05 -10.02
CA PRO A 225 -3.80 11.51 -9.49
C PRO A 225 -4.69 11.01 -10.61
N GLU A 226 -5.45 9.95 -10.34
CA GLU A 226 -6.35 9.36 -11.32
C GLU A 226 -7.39 10.39 -11.83
N GLY A 227 -7.41 10.61 -13.15
CA GLY A 227 -8.31 11.57 -13.79
C GLY A 227 -7.89 13.05 -13.67
N GLU A 228 -6.75 13.36 -13.05
CA GLU A 228 -6.24 14.72 -12.90
C GLU A 228 -4.91 14.95 -13.67
N GLU A 229 -4.44 16.20 -13.67
CA GLU A 229 -3.16 16.57 -14.26
C GLU A 229 -1.98 16.16 -13.37
N GLU A 230 -0.81 16.00 -13.99
CA GLU A 230 0.44 15.71 -13.27
C GLU A 230 0.88 16.92 -12.43
N LEU A 231 1.24 16.65 -11.18
CA LEU A 231 1.68 17.61 -10.19
C LEU A 231 3.16 17.41 -9.89
N MET A 232 3.89 18.52 -9.79
CA MET A 232 5.31 18.52 -9.44
C MET A 232 5.48 18.74 -7.94
N GLY A 233 6.11 17.78 -7.28
CA GLY A 233 6.67 17.91 -5.93
C GLY A 233 8.19 17.88 -5.94
N SER A 234 8.79 17.85 -4.76
CA SER A 234 10.25 17.81 -4.59
C SER A 234 10.69 16.72 -3.64
N ILE A 235 11.88 16.17 -3.90
CA ILE A 235 12.58 15.24 -3.01
C ILE A 235 13.66 16.04 -2.26
N LEU A 236 13.62 16.01 -0.93
CA LEU A 236 14.58 16.69 -0.07
C LEU A 236 15.85 15.83 0.13
N GLU A 237 16.92 16.45 0.65
CA GLU A 237 18.21 15.76 0.88
C GLU A 237 18.11 14.57 1.85
N ASP A 238 17.15 14.60 2.78
CA ASP A 238 16.87 13.54 3.75
C ASP A 238 15.91 12.46 3.22
N GLY A 239 15.51 12.54 1.94
CA GLY A 239 14.55 11.63 1.32
C GLY A 239 13.08 11.96 1.61
N ALA A 240 12.80 13.02 2.38
CA ALA A 240 11.43 13.49 2.57
C ALA A 240 10.85 14.05 1.26
N LEU A 241 9.53 13.95 1.11
CA LEU A 241 8.81 14.34 -0.10
C LEU A 241 7.92 15.54 0.21
N GLU A 242 7.94 16.54 -0.65
CA GLU A 242 7.01 17.68 -0.54
C GLU A 242 6.05 17.63 -1.73
N LEU A 243 4.77 17.35 -1.46
CA LEU A 243 3.74 17.09 -2.47
C LEU A 243 2.49 17.95 -2.24
N ASP A 244 1.78 18.31 -3.32
CA ASP A 244 0.49 19.00 -3.26
C ASP A 244 -0.67 17.99 -3.22
N VAL A 245 -1.32 17.86 -2.06
CA VAL A 245 -2.37 16.87 -1.80
C VAL A 245 -3.65 17.52 -1.28
N LYS A 246 -4.80 16.87 -1.48
CA LYS A 246 -6.08 17.36 -0.96
C LYS A 246 -6.29 16.85 0.47
N PRO A 247 -6.67 17.72 1.42
CA PRO A 247 -7.15 17.28 2.74
C PRO A 247 -8.49 16.56 2.66
N LYS A 248 -9.37 17.02 1.75
CA LYS A 248 -10.66 16.39 1.45
C LYS A 248 -11.15 16.80 0.07
N ASN A 249 -12.15 16.07 -0.45
CA ASN A 249 -12.73 16.30 -1.79
C ASN A 249 -13.13 17.77 -2.09
N THR A 250 -13.54 18.53 -1.08
CA THR A 250 -14.04 19.91 -1.23
C THR A 250 -13.01 20.99 -0.93
N VAL A 251 -11.77 20.62 -0.64
CA VAL A 251 -10.68 21.55 -0.30
C VAL A 251 -9.57 21.44 -1.33
N ASP A 252 -9.03 22.58 -1.74
CA ASP A 252 -7.95 22.65 -2.71
C ASP A 252 -6.68 21.96 -2.19
N ARG A 253 -5.86 21.51 -3.14
CA ARG A 253 -4.57 20.91 -2.83
C ARG A 253 -3.70 21.91 -2.07
N THR A 254 -3.01 21.41 -1.06
CA THR A 254 -2.02 22.19 -0.32
C THR A 254 -0.76 21.36 -0.14
N LYS A 255 0.37 22.05 -0.11
CA LYS A 255 1.69 21.46 0.07
C LYS A 255 1.83 20.79 1.43
N VAL A 256 2.22 19.52 1.44
CA VAL A 256 2.45 18.69 2.63
C VAL A 256 3.85 18.09 2.55
N LEU A 257 4.56 18.12 3.68
CA LEU A 257 5.82 17.41 3.86
C LEU A 257 5.54 15.99 4.36
N PHE A 258 5.95 15.02 3.56
CA PHE A 258 5.88 13.59 3.82
C PHE A 258 7.26 13.09 4.24
N ARG A 259 7.32 12.34 5.33
CA ARG A 259 8.55 11.68 5.78
C ARG A 259 8.33 10.18 5.78
N VAL A 260 9.37 9.42 5.43
CA VAL A 260 9.36 7.97 5.56
C VAL A 260 9.01 7.61 6.99
N ALA A 261 8.01 6.76 7.16
CA ALA A 261 7.57 6.33 8.46
C ALA A 261 8.40 5.13 8.92
N THR A 262 9.69 5.38 9.20
CA THR A 262 10.66 4.34 9.61
C THR A 262 10.28 3.60 10.90
N THR A 263 9.30 4.13 11.64
CA THR A 263 8.75 3.51 12.84
C THR A 263 7.28 3.13 12.71
N ALA A 264 6.66 3.24 11.52
CA ALA A 264 5.23 2.94 11.33
C ALA A 264 4.83 1.54 11.76
N GLU A 265 5.68 0.55 11.46
CA GLU A 265 5.43 -0.82 11.90
C GLU A 265 5.38 -0.96 13.41
N HIS A 266 5.90 0.00 14.18
CA HIS A 266 5.96 0.01 15.65
C HIS A 266 4.96 0.98 16.28
N ALA A 267 4.48 1.95 15.51
CA ALA A 267 3.50 2.93 15.94
C ALA A 267 2.18 2.27 16.37
N GLY A 268 1.44 2.96 17.22
CA GLY A 268 0.18 2.50 17.77
C GLY A 268 0.12 2.63 19.28
N THR A 269 -1.02 2.20 19.83
CA THR A 269 -1.31 2.25 21.25
C THR A 269 -1.10 0.87 21.87
N TRP A 270 -0.38 0.85 22.99
CA TRP A 270 0.05 -0.36 23.67
C TRP A 270 -0.37 -0.30 25.15
N HIS A 271 -1.05 -1.33 25.65
CA HIS A 271 -1.45 -1.36 27.06
C HIS A 271 -0.74 -2.47 27.83
N ALA A 272 -0.41 -2.18 29.08
CA ALA A 272 0.12 -3.14 30.03
C ALA A 272 -0.57 -2.99 31.39
N GLN A 273 -0.59 -4.04 32.17
CA GLN A 273 -0.95 -4.00 33.58
C GLN A 273 -0.02 -4.91 34.37
N ASN A 274 0.45 -4.44 35.52
CA ASN A 274 1.34 -5.23 36.37
C ASN A 274 0.55 -6.02 37.44
N GLU A 275 1.23 -6.91 38.16
CA GLU A 275 0.63 -7.74 39.23
C GLU A 275 -0.02 -6.92 40.36
N ALA A 276 0.40 -5.67 40.56
CA ALA A 276 -0.18 -4.76 41.54
C ALA A 276 -1.42 -4.02 41.02
N GLY A 277 -1.86 -4.30 39.79
CA GLY A 277 -3.03 -3.66 39.16
C GLY A 277 -2.75 -2.26 38.58
N VAL A 278 -1.49 -1.81 38.57
CA VAL A 278 -1.12 -0.54 37.94
C VAL A 278 -1.22 -0.72 36.43
N ARG A 279 -1.98 0.17 35.79
CA ARG A 279 -2.16 0.18 34.34
C ARG A 279 -1.19 1.14 33.70
N ALA A 280 -0.66 0.75 32.55
CA ALA A 280 0.19 1.58 31.73
C ALA A 280 -0.30 1.63 30.28
N LEU A 281 -0.09 2.80 29.67
CA LEU A 281 -0.36 3.10 28.28
C LEU A 281 0.93 3.64 27.67
N LEU A 282 1.33 3.06 26.55
CA LEU A 282 2.43 3.54 25.73
C LEU A 282 1.88 3.84 24.34
N ASP A 283 1.91 5.11 23.95
CA ASP A 283 1.59 5.54 22.59
C ASP A 283 2.90 5.77 21.84
N LEU A 284 3.09 5.04 20.74
CA LEU A 284 4.20 5.22 19.82
C LEU A 284 3.67 5.91 18.58
N ASP A 285 4.22 7.09 18.27
CA ASP A 285 3.89 7.75 17.01
C ASP A 285 4.72 7.19 15.86
N TYR A 286 4.33 7.59 14.66
CA TYR A 286 4.93 7.09 13.43
C TYR A 286 6.26 7.75 13.03
N PHE A 287 6.76 8.71 13.82
CA PHE A 287 8.03 9.40 13.59
C PHE A 287 9.04 9.21 14.71
N GLY A 288 8.82 8.23 15.58
CA GLY A 288 9.73 7.99 16.67
C GLY A 288 9.53 8.95 17.83
N GLY A 289 8.32 9.44 18.09
CA GLY A 289 7.91 10.04 19.36
C GLY A 289 7.12 9.04 20.20
N TYR A 290 7.23 9.14 21.53
CA TYR A 290 6.44 8.31 22.43
C TYR A 290 5.84 9.10 23.58
N THR A 291 4.70 8.63 24.08
CA THR A 291 4.13 9.04 25.37
C THR A 291 3.91 7.79 26.21
N PHE A 292 4.46 7.76 27.43
CA PHE A 292 4.17 6.74 28.41
C PHE A 292 3.38 7.35 29.57
N THR A 293 2.30 6.67 29.97
CA THR A 293 1.58 6.97 31.20
C THR A 293 1.38 5.70 32.03
N SER A 294 1.50 5.80 33.35
CA SER A 294 1.05 4.77 34.28
C SER A 294 0.14 5.37 35.34
N SER A 295 -0.86 4.59 35.77
CA SER A 295 -1.86 5.00 36.74
C SER A 295 -2.01 3.93 37.82
N ALA A 296 -1.76 4.33 39.06
CA ALA A 296 -1.99 3.57 40.28
C ALA A 296 -3.03 4.29 41.16
N GLU A 297 -3.52 3.64 42.22
CA GLU A 297 -4.46 4.26 43.17
C GLU A 297 -3.87 5.48 43.90
N ASP A 298 -2.55 5.53 44.07
CA ASP A 298 -1.81 6.54 44.84
C ASP A 298 -1.15 7.63 44.00
N GLY A 299 -1.22 7.55 42.67
CA GLY A 299 -0.69 8.55 41.76
C GLY A 299 -0.61 8.09 40.30
N SER A 300 -0.29 9.03 39.43
CA SER A 300 0.03 8.75 38.03
C SER A 300 1.41 9.29 37.66
N TYR A 301 2.06 8.60 36.73
CA TYR A 301 3.31 9.01 36.13
C TYR A 301 3.10 9.23 34.64
N ARG A 302 3.78 10.24 34.08
CA ARG A 302 3.78 10.54 32.64
C ARG A 302 5.18 10.93 32.21
N GLU A 303 5.60 10.41 31.07
CA GLU A 303 6.78 10.89 30.36
C GLU A 303 6.55 10.87 28.85
N GLU A 304 7.32 11.70 28.16
CA GLU A 304 7.32 11.83 26.71
C GLU A 304 8.78 11.85 26.24
N GLY A 305 9.01 11.48 24.99
CA GLY A 305 10.34 11.43 24.40
C GLY A 305 10.34 10.95 22.97
N THR A 306 11.50 10.50 22.50
CA THR A 306 11.66 9.90 21.17
C THR A 306 12.01 8.43 21.25
N PHE A 307 11.77 7.69 20.18
CA PHE A 307 12.21 6.32 20.02
C PHE A 307 12.77 6.07 18.61
N GLU A 308 13.75 5.18 18.53
CA GLU A 308 14.33 4.72 17.27
C GLU A 308 14.33 3.20 17.22
N VAL A 309 14.27 2.62 16.02
CA VAL A 309 14.30 1.17 15.85
C VAL A 309 15.52 0.75 15.05
N THR A 310 16.27 -0.21 15.57
CA THR A 310 17.41 -0.83 14.87
C THR A 310 17.41 -2.33 15.14
N GLN A 311 17.32 -3.12 14.06
CA GLN A 311 17.37 -4.60 14.13
C GLN A 311 16.38 -5.22 15.15
N GLY A 312 15.16 -4.68 15.24
CA GLY A 312 14.11 -5.16 16.16
C GLY A 312 14.27 -4.69 17.62
N THR A 313 15.32 -3.94 17.94
CA THR A 313 15.46 -3.24 19.22
C THR A 313 14.91 -1.83 19.10
N ILE A 314 14.03 -1.45 20.02
CA ILE A 314 13.48 -0.10 20.14
C ILE A 314 14.28 0.64 21.21
N THR A 315 14.79 1.82 20.92
CA THR A 315 15.54 2.66 21.87
C THR A 315 14.74 3.91 22.19
N PHE A 316 14.30 4.07 23.43
CA PHE A 316 13.54 5.20 23.95
C PHE A 316 14.46 6.21 24.61
N THR A 317 14.33 7.49 24.26
CA THR A 317 15.07 8.62 24.85
C THR A 317 14.07 9.61 25.41
N LYS A 318 14.02 9.72 26.74
CA LYS A 318 13.11 10.64 27.42
C LYS A 318 13.49 12.10 27.14
N GLU A 319 12.49 12.97 26.95
CA GLU A 319 12.71 14.39 26.70
C GLU A 319 13.57 15.03 27.82
N GLY A 320 14.61 15.78 27.41
CA GLY A 320 15.53 16.44 28.34
C GLY A 320 16.51 15.50 29.06
N GLN A 321 16.60 14.24 28.67
CA GLN A 321 17.59 13.28 29.17
C GLN A 321 18.45 12.70 28.05
N GLU A 322 19.72 12.45 28.36
CA GLU A 322 20.69 11.80 27.45
C GLU A 322 20.69 10.27 27.59
N LEU A 323 20.08 9.75 28.67
CA LEU A 323 20.04 8.31 28.92
C LEU A 323 18.83 7.71 28.20
N SER A 324 19.11 6.71 27.37
CA SER A 324 18.10 5.92 26.67
C SER A 324 17.82 4.60 27.38
N THR A 325 16.59 4.11 27.25
CA THR A 325 16.19 2.75 27.63
C THR A 325 15.88 1.95 26.38
N THR A 326 16.24 0.67 26.35
CA THR A 326 15.88 -0.22 25.22
C THR A 326 14.66 -1.08 25.54
N GLY A 327 13.87 -1.37 24.51
CA GLY A 327 12.82 -2.38 24.49
C GLY A 327 12.91 -3.27 23.25
N THR A 328 12.04 -4.27 23.19
CA THR A 328 11.93 -5.21 22.06
C THR A 328 10.48 -5.35 21.67
N LYS A 329 10.20 -5.37 20.37
CA LYS A 329 8.88 -5.70 19.83
C LYS A 329 8.94 -7.01 19.08
N GLU A 330 7.99 -7.89 19.36
CA GLU A 330 7.75 -9.11 18.59
C GLU A 330 6.25 -9.22 18.33
N GLY A 331 5.84 -8.94 17.08
CA GLY A 331 4.43 -8.91 16.68
C GLY A 331 3.61 -7.95 17.53
N TYR A 332 2.62 -8.49 18.23
CA TYR A 332 1.68 -7.75 19.07
C TYR A 332 2.13 -7.59 20.53
N VAL A 333 3.41 -7.88 20.83
CA VAL A 333 3.97 -7.75 22.18
C VAL A 333 5.18 -6.82 22.14
N LEU A 334 5.18 -5.82 23.02
CA LEU A 334 6.29 -4.88 23.23
C LEU A 334 6.76 -4.95 24.67
N LYS A 335 8.06 -5.18 24.88
CA LYS A 335 8.67 -5.20 26.21
C LYS A 335 9.63 -4.04 26.37
N ALA A 336 9.41 -3.18 27.35
CA ALA A 336 10.25 -2.01 27.60
C ALA A 336 10.23 -1.62 29.08
N SER A 337 11.22 -0.84 29.51
CA SER A 337 11.28 -0.32 30.88
C SER A 337 10.87 1.14 30.95
N PHE A 338 9.94 1.45 31.85
CA PHE A 338 9.48 2.80 32.14
C PHE A 338 9.28 2.94 33.65
N ASP A 339 9.63 4.10 34.21
CA ASP A 339 9.57 4.35 35.65
C ASP A 339 10.31 3.29 36.49
N ALA A 340 11.51 2.89 36.03
CA ALA A 340 12.34 1.84 36.62
C ALA A 340 11.69 0.43 36.73
N GLN A 341 10.53 0.23 36.08
CA GLN A 341 9.82 -1.03 35.99
C GLN A 341 9.85 -1.58 34.56
N GLN A 342 9.93 -2.90 34.41
CA GLN A 342 9.72 -3.56 33.12
C GLN A 342 8.22 -3.81 32.89
N TRP A 343 7.75 -3.49 31.70
CA TRP A 343 6.38 -3.67 31.25
C TRP A 343 6.32 -4.65 30.08
N ASN A 344 5.30 -5.50 30.07
CA ASN A 344 4.91 -6.29 28.91
C ASN A 344 3.64 -5.65 28.34
N PHE A 345 3.79 -4.87 27.28
CA PHE A 345 2.66 -4.27 26.59
C PHE A 345 2.14 -5.17 25.49
N TYR A 346 0.83 -5.09 25.29
CA TYR A 346 0.12 -5.73 24.21
C TYR A 346 -0.50 -4.65 23.32
N ASP A 347 -0.45 -4.88 22.02
CA ASP A 347 -1.03 -3.99 21.01
C ASP A 347 -2.54 -3.85 21.24
N VAL A 348 -3.08 -2.64 21.10
CA VAL A 348 -4.52 -2.40 21.23
C VAL A 348 -5.34 -3.33 20.32
N ALA A 349 -4.84 -3.71 19.15
CA ALA A 349 -5.52 -4.59 18.19
C ALA A 349 -5.90 -5.97 18.78
N ILE A 350 -5.14 -6.48 19.74
CA ILE A 350 -5.34 -7.80 20.37
C ILE A 350 -5.93 -7.73 21.78
N GLN A 351 -6.38 -6.56 22.22
CA GLN A 351 -6.93 -6.36 23.57
C GLN A 351 -8.41 -6.02 23.55
N GLY A 352 -9.09 -6.28 24.67
CA GLY A 352 -10.51 -6.00 24.86
C GLY A 352 -11.40 -7.20 24.54
N GLN A 353 -12.66 -6.91 24.27
CA GLN A 353 -13.68 -7.93 24.04
C GLN A 353 -13.73 -8.31 22.57
N PHE A 354 -13.77 -9.62 22.31
CA PHE A 354 -13.99 -10.22 21.00
C PHE A 354 -15.21 -11.13 21.09
N SER A 355 -16.06 -11.11 20.07
CA SER A 355 -17.23 -11.98 19.99
C SER A 355 -17.43 -12.54 18.59
N GLY A 356 -18.07 -13.70 18.48
CA GLY A 356 -18.34 -14.33 17.20
C GLY A 356 -19.28 -15.52 17.31
N GLY A 357 -19.93 -15.85 16.19
CA GLY A 357 -20.75 -17.05 16.04
C GLY A 357 -20.00 -18.18 15.33
N THR A 358 -20.54 -19.40 15.36
CA THR A 358 -20.02 -20.46 14.48
C THR A 358 -20.31 -20.13 13.01
N MET A 359 -19.45 -20.64 12.13
CA MET A 359 -19.62 -20.53 10.68
C MET A 359 -20.48 -21.68 10.09
N VAL A 360 -21.19 -22.45 10.93
CA VAL A 360 -21.94 -23.67 10.56
C VAL A 360 -23.36 -23.68 11.15
N ASN A 361 -24.11 -24.78 10.97
CA ASN A 361 -25.54 -24.85 11.32
C ASN A 361 -25.84 -24.76 12.83
N GLU A 362 -24.90 -25.09 13.72
CA GLU A 362 -25.10 -24.94 15.16
C GLU A 362 -24.88 -23.49 15.63
N ALA A 363 -25.89 -22.88 16.26
CA ALA A 363 -25.84 -21.50 16.73
C ALA A 363 -25.12 -21.37 18.09
N TYR A 364 -23.79 -21.44 18.09
CA TYR A 364 -23.00 -21.09 19.28
C TYR A 364 -22.43 -19.69 19.19
N ALA A 365 -22.35 -19.01 20.33
CA ALA A 365 -21.73 -17.70 20.48
C ALA A 365 -20.51 -17.81 21.39
N ALA A 366 -19.38 -17.27 20.96
CA ALA A 366 -18.18 -17.15 21.76
C ALA A 366 -17.96 -15.68 22.14
N ASN A 367 -17.65 -15.44 23.41
CA ASN A 367 -17.22 -14.15 23.94
C ASN A 367 -15.87 -14.35 24.62
N MET A 368 -14.87 -13.57 24.22
CA MET A 368 -13.54 -13.62 24.77
C MET A 368 -13.09 -12.22 25.18
N GLN A 369 -12.46 -12.10 26.34
CA GLN A 369 -11.87 -10.86 26.82
C GLN A 369 -10.37 -11.08 26.98
N LEU A 370 -9.56 -10.23 26.34
CA LEU A 370 -8.09 -10.22 26.47
C LEU A 370 -7.65 -8.97 27.23
N GLU A 371 -7.00 -9.18 28.37
CA GLU A 371 -6.64 -8.11 29.32
C GLU A 371 -5.18 -7.65 29.18
N ALA A 372 -4.89 -6.46 29.70
CA ALA A 372 -3.56 -5.85 29.62
C ALA A 372 -2.50 -6.47 30.54
N ASP A 373 -2.90 -7.34 31.46
CA ASP A 373 -1.99 -8.14 32.30
C ASP A 373 -1.62 -9.48 31.67
N GLY A 374 -2.10 -9.77 30.45
CA GLY A 374 -1.85 -11.04 29.76
C GLY A 374 -2.84 -12.15 30.13
N THR A 375 -3.89 -11.83 30.89
CA THR A 375 -4.97 -12.78 31.20
C THR A 375 -6.07 -12.76 30.15
N TYR A 376 -6.84 -13.84 30.08
CA TYR A 376 -8.04 -13.91 29.26
C TYR A 376 -9.20 -14.55 30.02
N THR A 377 -10.42 -14.25 29.56
CA THR A 377 -11.61 -15.05 29.86
C THR A 377 -12.32 -15.42 28.55
N LEU A 378 -12.91 -16.61 28.50
CA LEU A 378 -13.64 -17.15 27.36
C LEU A 378 -14.94 -17.79 27.83
N GLU A 379 -16.04 -17.45 27.18
CA GLU A 379 -17.34 -18.09 27.37
C GLU A 379 -17.92 -18.49 26.00
N ILE A 380 -18.35 -19.74 25.87
CA ILE A 380 -19.10 -20.21 24.69
C ILE A 380 -20.48 -20.66 25.13
N LEU A 381 -21.51 -20.09 24.50
CA LEU A 381 -22.93 -20.27 24.81
C LEU A 381 -23.64 -20.98 23.66
N ASP A 382 -24.58 -21.86 24.00
CA ASP A 382 -25.63 -22.31 23.08
C ASP A 382 -26.71 -21.24 22.96
N GLN A 383 -26.85 -20.60 21.78
CA GLN A 383 -27.82 -19.53 21.58
C GLN A 383 -29.27 -20.02 21.61
N GLU A 384 -29.53 -21.31 21.41
CA GLU A 384 -30.90 -21.85 21.46
C GLU A 384 -31.35 -22.16 22.90
N GLY A 385 -30.41 -22.42 23.79
CA GLY A 385 -30.67 -22.91 25.16
C GLY A 385 -30.14 -22.02 26.30
N ASP A 386 -29.43 -20.94 25.99
CA ASP A 386 -28.68 -20.11 26.95
C ASP A 386 -27.76 -20.95 27.88
N LEU A 387 -27.26 -22.07 27.36
CA LEU A 387 -26.41 -22.99 28.11
C LEU A 387 -24.94 -22.62 27.91
N VAL A 388 -24.20 -22.43 29.01
CA VAL A 388 -22.74 -22.29 28.97
C VAL A 388 -22.11 -23.64 28.66
N LEU A 389 -21.47 -23.72 27.49
CA LEU A 389 -20.79 -24.91 26.98
C LEU A 389 -19.30 -24.91 27.38
N VAL A 390 -18.68 -23.72 27.37
CA VAL A 390 -17.28 -23.51 27.75
C VAL A 390 -17.22 -22.25 28.62
N SER A 391 -16.49 -22.32 29.73
CA SER A 391 -16.14 -21.17 30.55
C SER A 391 -14.71 -21.39 31.06
N GLU A 392 -13.78 -20.61 30.54
CA GLU A 392 -12.35 -20.77 30.76
C GLU A 392 -11.74 -19.40 31.09
N ALA A 393 -10.71 -19.41 31.93
CA ALA A 393 -9.85 -18.27 32.17
C ALA A 393 -8.41 -18.76 32.26
N GLY A 394 -7.46 -17.86 31.99
CA GLY A 394 -6.05 -18.21 32.05
C GLY A 394 -5.15 -17.13 31.47
N LEU A 395 -4.01 -17.55 30.94
CA LEU A 395 -3.00 -16.67 30.34
C LEU A 395 -2.93 -16.87 28.84
N PHE A 396 -2.73 -15.79 28.09
CA PHE A 396 -2.47 -15.87 26.66
C PHE A 396 -1.01 -15.53 26.34
N THR A 397 -0.50 -16.16 25.28
CA THR A 397 0.80 -15.84 24.68
C THR A 397 0.66 -15.67 23.18
N ILE A 398 1.57 -14.91 22.58
CA ILE A 398 1.59 -14.65 21.14
C ILE A 398 2.95 -15.00 20.59
N THR A 399 2.96 -15.71 19.46
CA THR A 399 4.17 -16.18 18.80
C THR A 399 4.05 -16.03 17.30
N ALA A 400 5.16 -15.81 16.61
CA ALA A 400 5.18 -15.85 15.15
C ALA A 400 4.87 -17.27 14.64
N GLY A 401 3.83 -17.39 13.81
CA GLY A 401 3.53 -18.60 13.06
C GLY A 401 4.10 -18.54 11.63
N PRO A 402 3.92 -19.61 10.83
CA PRO A 402 4.49 -19.69 9.48
C PRO A 402 3.85 -18.75 8.46
N MET A 403 2.60 -18.33 8.70
CA MET A 403 1.80 -17.49 7.79
C MET A 403 1.20 -16.26 8.48
N SER A 404 1.01 -16.31 9.79
CA SER A 404 0.39 -15.28 10.64
C SER A 404 0.94 -15.40 12.07
N TYR A 405 0.73 -14.37 12.90
CA TYR A 405 0.93 -14.52 14.34
C TYR A 405 -0.16 -15.42 14.92
N MET A 406 0.22 -16.20 15.92
CA MET A 406 -0.66 -17.16 16.59
C MET A 406 -0.87 -16.71 18.03
N ILE A 407 -2.11 -16.81 18.50
CA ILE A 407 -2.46 -16.66 19.92
C ILE A 407 -2.62 -18.05 20.54
N THR A 408 -1.98 -18.27 21.68
CA THR A 408 -2.12 -19.49 22.49
C THR A 408 -2.78 -19.14 23.81
N LEU A 409 -3.94 -19.73 24.07
CA LEU A 409 -4.65 -19.61 25.33
C LEU A 409 -4.28 -20.80 26.23
N ASN A 410 -3.75 -20.52 27.41
CA ASN A 410 -3.38 -21.50 28.41
C ASN A 410 -4.36 -21.38 29.57
N ALA A 411 -5.37 -22.24 29.59
CA ALA A 411 -6.38 -22.25 30.63
C ALA A 411 -5.80 -22.74 31.96
N GLU A 412 -6.39 -22.29 33.07
CA GLU A 412 -6.02 -22.73 34.42
C GLU A 412 -6.21 -24.25 34.63
N ASP A 413 -7.11 -24.87 33.88
CA ASP A 413 -7.39 -26.31 33.90
C ASP A 413 -6.48 -27.13 32.97
N ALA A 414 -5.44 -26.50 32.43
CA ALA A 414 -4.45 -27.04 31.49
C ALA A 414 -4.96 -27.31 30.07
N ALA A 415 -6.16 -26.84 29.69
CA ALA A 415 -6.53 -26.77 28.28
C ALA A 415 -5.64 -25.77 27.54
N VAL A 416 -5.20 -26.14 26.33
CA VAL A 416 -4.42 -25.26 25.44
C VAL A 416 -5.21 -25.08 24.15
N ARG A 417 -5.59 -23.84 23.86
CA ARG A 417 -6.25 -23.46 22.60
C ARG A 417 -5.27 -22.63 21.77
N VAL A 418 -5.28 -22.84 20.46
CA VAL A 418 -4.40 -22.10 19.54
C VAL A 418 -5.25 -21.57 18.40
N GLY A 419 -5.03 -20.31 18.02
CA GLY A 419 -5.68 -19.70 16.86
C GLY A 419 -4.79 -18.67 16.17
N ASP A 420 -5.26 -18.21 15.03
CA ASP A 420 -4.55 -17.25 14.18
C ASP A 420 -5.07 -15.83 14.42
N ILE A 421 -4.14 -14.88 14.47
CA ILE A 421 -4.45 -13.44 14.52
C ILE A 421 -4.53 -12.92 13.09
N TRP A 422 -5.71 -12.46 12.69
CA TRP A 422 -5.99 -11.87 11.39
C TRP A 422 -6.24 -10.36 11.52
N PRO A 423 -6.08 -9.56 10.45
CA PRO A 423 -6.41 -8.13 10.50
C PRO A 423 -7.85 -7.84 10.92
N THR A 424 -8.78 -8.77 10.66
CA THR A 424 -10.20 -8.63 10.97
C THR A 424 -10.61 -9.21 12.33
N GLY A 425 -9.72 -9.89 13.05
CA GLY A 425 -10.04 -10.55 14.31
C GLY A 425 -9.23 -11.81 14.59
N LEU A 426 -9.77 -12.70 15.43
CA LEU A 426 -9.12 -13.93 15.87
C LEU A 426 -9.84 -15.13 15.27
N ASN A 427 -9.12 -15.96 14.51
CA ASN A 427 -9.65 -17.21 13.97
C ASN A 427 -9.28 -18.36 14.91
N MET A 428 -10.27 -18.85 15.65
CA MET A 428 -10.10 -19.83 16.72
C MET A 428 -10.91 -21.09 16.41
N THR A 429 -10.37 -22.26 16.77
CA THR A 429 -11.13 -23.52 16.73
C THR A 429 -11.22 -24.12 18.12
N PHE A 430 -12.44 -24.45 18.54
CA PHE A 430 -12.72 -25.05 19.85
C PHE A 430 -13.36 -26.43 19.69
N ASP A 431 -12.79 -27.43 20.36
CA ASP A 431 -13.48 -28.70 20.61
C ASP A 431 -14.58 -28.46 21.66
N ILE A 432 -15.82 -28.73 21.27
CA ILE A 432 -17.01 -28.72 22.10
C ILE A 432 -17.63 -30.11 22.00
N SER A 433 -17.58 -30.86 23.11
CA SER A 433 -18.12 -32.23 23.20
C SER A 433 -17.59 -33.22 22.14
N GLY A 434 -16.33 -33.07 21.71
CA GLY A 434 -15.69 -33.94 20.73
C GLY A 434 -15.89 -33.51 19.26
N THR A 435 -16.47 -32.33 19.03
CA THR A 435 -16.62 -31.72 17.70
C THR A 435 -15.89 -30.39 17.67
N ASN A 436 -15.10 -30.16 16.62
CA ASN A 436 -14.39 -28.90 16.42
C ASN A 436 -15.28 -27.88 15.71
N TYR A 437 -15.42 -26.71 16.33
CA TYR A 437 -16.13 -25.56 15.78
C TYR A 437 -15.17 -24.40 15.57
N SER A 438 -15.18 -23.82 14.37
CA SER A 438 -14.38 -22.65 14.03
C SER A 438 -15.19 -21.36 14.22
N PHE A 439 -14.54 -20.36 14.81
CA PHE A 439 -15.09 -19.06 15.11
C PHE A 439 -14.15 -17.99 14.57
N LEU A 440 -14.73 -17.00 13.89
CA LEU A 440 -14.07 -15.72 13.67
C LEU A 440 -14.56 -14.76 14.74
N LEU A 441 -13.69 -14.43 15.70
CA LEU A 441 -13.99 -13.52 16.79
C LEU A 441 -13.55 -12.12 16.41
N THR A 442 -14.47 -11.18 16.33
CA THR A 442 -14.21 -9.77 15.97
C THR A 442 -14.46 -8.89 17.18
N LYS A 443 -13.84 -7.71 17.21
CA LYS A 443 -14.14 -6.70 18.23
C LYS A 443 -15.52 -6.11 18.09
#